data_AF-A0AAP2D2N6-F1
#
_entry.id   AF-A0AAP2D2N6-F1
#
_cell.length_a   1.000
_cell.length_b   1.000
_cell.length_c   1.000
_cell.angle_alpha   90.00
_cell.angle_beta   90.00
_cell.angle_gamma   90.00
#
_symmetry.space_group_name_H-M   'P 1'
#
loop_
_entity.id
_entity.type
_entity.pdbx_description
1 polymer ?
#
loop_
_entity_poly.entity_id
_entity_poly.type
_entity_poly.pdbx_seq_one_letter_code
_entity_poly.pdbx_strand_id
1 'polypeptide(L)'
;MDYEFLRDVTGQVVVRMSMGHEAVGHWLNEEVKGQQAVLDEVEAAVRELAGSERQWERAGHEYTLLLDSEEVMVRANQLAFETDELEEGMSYYDEESLSLCGLEDFLELLEKYRSFVDKG
;
A
#
# COMPACT_ATOMS: atom_id res chain seq x y z
N MET A 1 2.80 10.92 -6.05
CA MET A 1 2.47 10.82 -4.61
C MET A 1 3.42 11.67 -3.78
N ASP A 2 2.95 12.27 -2.70
CA ASP A 2 3.80 13.02 -1.76
C ASP A 2 4.19 12.13 -0.57
N TYR A 3 5.48 12.03 -0.27
CA TYR A 3 6.01 11.12 0.74
C TYR A 3 7.28 11.63 1.44
N GLU A 4 7.51 11.14 2.66
CA GLU A 4 8.73 11.32 3.44
C GLU A 4 9.21 9.97 3.99
N PHE A 5 10.51 9.69 3.83
CA PHE A 5 11.15 8.53 4.46
C PHE A 5 11.95 8.97 5.69
N LEU A 6 11.71 8.29 6.80
CA LEU A 6 12.33 8.53 8.09
C LEU A 6 12.98 7.25 8.59
N ARG A 7 13.94 7.37 9.50
CA ARG A 7 14.43 6.25 10.32
C ARG A 7 14.04 6.50 11.76
N ASP A 8 13.40 5.52 12.37
CA ASP A 8 13.09 5.61 13.78
C ASP A 8 14.33 5.34 14.66
N VAL A 9 14.15 5.37 15.98
CA VAL A 9 15.23 5.14 16.95
C VAL A 9 15.83 3.74 16.89
N THR A 10 15.14 2.78 16.26
CA THR A 10 15.60 1.41 16.04
C THR A 10 16.32 1.23 14.70
N GLY A 11 16.33 2.26 13.85
CA GLY A 11 16.89 2.23 12.51
C GLY A 11 15.91 1.73 11.44
N GLN A 12 14.69 1.36 11.83
CA GLN A 12 13.63 0.93 10.94
C GLN A 12 13.18 2.11 10.07
N VAL A 13 13.00 1.85 8.77
CA VAL A 13 12.45 2.83 7.83
C VAL A 13 10.95 2.98 8.08
N VAL A 14 10.51 4.22 8.24
CA VAL A 14 9.12 4.63 8.37
C VAL A 14 8.76 5.54 7.20
N VAL A 15 7.61 5.30 6.59
CA VAL A 15 7.07 6.05 5.47
C VAL A 15 5.90 6.91 5.94
N ARG A 16 5.92 8.19 5.61
CA ARG A 16 4.75 9.07 5.74
C ARG A 16 4.29 9.47 4.36
N MET A 17 2.98 9.36 4.13
CA MET A 17 2.32 9.78 2.90
C MET A 17 1.31 10.88 3.24
N SER A 18 0.93 11.68 2.26
CA SER A 18 -0.16 12.65 2.42
C SER A 18 -1.02 12.75 1.17
N MET A 19 -2.08 13.59 1.22
CA MET A 19 -2.93 13.93 0.07
C MET A 19 -3.71 12.71 -0.44
N GLY A 20 -4.31 11.93 0.48
CA GLY A 20 -5.13 10.77 0.15
C GLY A 20 -4.37 9.47 -0.13
N HIS A 21 -3.09 9.41 0.26
CA HIS A 21 -2.22 8.25 0.09
C HIS A 21 -1.72 7.67 1.42
N GLU A 22 -2.28 8.12 2.54
CA GLU A 22 -1.89 7.75 3.90
C GLU A 22 -1.92 6.22 4.09
N ALA A 23 -2.95 5.54 3.58
CA ALA A 23 -3.05 4.08 3.63
C ALA A 23 -1.87 3.36 2.94
N VAL A 24 -1.29 3.91 1.86
CA VAL A 24 -0.07 3.36 1.23
C VAL A 24 1.11 3.38 2.20
N GLY A 25 1.25 4.48 2.95
CA GLY A 25 2.31 4.63 3.96
C GLY A 25 2.13 3.63 5.09
N HIS A 26 0.90 3.47 5.58
CA HIS A 26 0.57 2.46 6.59
C HIS A 26 0.85 1.04 6.09
N TRP A 27 0.48 0.69 4.86
CA TRP A 27 0.81 -0.62 4.29
C TRP A 27 2.32 -0.87 4.21
N LEU A 28 3.13 0.12 3.81
CA LEU A 28 4.59 0.00 3.83
C LEU A 28 5.14 -0.21 5.26
N ASN A 29 4.57 0.50 6.24
CA ASN A 29 5.01 0.44 7.63
C ASN A 29 4.55 -0.82 8.35
N GLU A 30 3.38 -1.38 8.01
CA GLU A 30 2.78 -2.50 8.71
C GLU A 30 3.01 -3.85 8.04
N GLU A 31 2.96 -3.89 6.71
CA GLU A 31 3.01 -5.14 5.94
C GLU A 31 4.39 -5.39 5.32
N VAL A 32 5.05 -4.34 4.82
CA VAL A 32 6.39 -4.48 4.22
C VAL A 32 7.47 -4.50 5.29
N LYS A 33 7.51 -3.52 6.22
CA LYS A 33 8.46 -3.49 7.35
C LYS A 33 9.92 -3.72 6.93
N GLY A 34 10.34 -3.17 5.79
CA GLY A 34 11.70 -3.35 5.23
C GLY A 34 11.99 -4.73 4.63
N GLN A 35 11.02 -5.64 4.57
CA GLN A 35 11.19 -6.98 4.02
C GLN A 35 11.18 -6.94 2.49
N GLN A 36 12.36 -7.02 1.89
CA GLN A 36 12.54 -7.00 0.43
C GLN A 36 11.72 -8.07 -0.29
N ALA A 37 11.50 -9.23 0.34
CA ALA A 37 10.71 -10.31 -0.23
C ALA A 37 9.26 -9.92 -0.53
N VAL A 38 8.66 -9.01 0.24
CA VAL A 38 7.29 -8.52 -0.01
C VAL A 38 7.27 -7.62 -1.24
N LEU A 39 8.30 -6.79 -1.43
CA LEU A 39 8.43 -5.95 -2.62
C LEU A 39 8.66 -6.81 -3.87
N ASP A 40 9.48 -7.86 -3.76
CA ASP A 40 9.73 -8.79 -4.86
C ASP A 40 8.45 -9.53 -5.29
N GLU A 41 7.62 -9.93 -4.33
CA GLU A 41 6.30 -10.54 -4.57
C GLU A 41 5.38 -9.59 -5.35
N VAL A 42 5.29 -8.33 -4.91
CA VAL A 42 4.46 -7.29 -5.55
C VAL A 42 4.95 -7.01 -6.97
N GLU A 43 6.25 -6.82 -7.18
CA GLU A 43 6.79 -6.61 -8.53
C GLU A 43 6.60 -7.82 -9.45
N ALA A 44 6.66 -9.04 -8.92
CA ALA A 44 6.36 -10.24 -9.70
C ALA A 44 4.88 -10.27 -10.12
N ALA A 45 3.95 -9.97 -9.21
CA ALA A 45 2.53 -9.87 -9.52
C ALA A 45 2.26 -8.83 -10.61
N VAL A 46 2.86 -7.64 -10.51
CA VAL A 46 2.73 -6.59 -11.53
C VAL A 46 3.17 -7.08 -12.92
N ARG A 47 4.28 -7.82 -13.01
CA ARG A 47 4.75 -8.39 -14.29
C ARG A 47 3.76 -9.42 -14.86
N GLU A 48 3.08 -10.18 -14.01
CA GLU A 48 2.07 -11.15 -14.43
C GLU A 48 0.75 -10.50 -14.86
N LEU A 49 0.43 -9.35 -14.30
CA LEU A 49 -0.78 -8.58 -14.61
C LEU A 49 -0.66 -7.77 -15.91
N ALA A 50 0.55 -7.44 -16.34
CA ALA A 50 0.82 -6.63 -17.53
C ALA A 50 0.07 -7.14 -18.77
N GLY A 51 -0.83 -6.30 -19.32
CA GLY A 51 -1.64 -6.62 -20.49
C GLY A 51 -2.77 -7.63 -20.26
N SER A 52 -3.16 -7.87 -19.00
CA SER A 52 -4.27 -8.75 -18.63
C SER A 52 -5.34 -8.00 -17.82
N GLU A 53 -6.59 -8.45 -17.89
CA GLU A 53 -7.70 -7.93 -17.06
C GLU A 53 -7.77 -8.62 -15.68
N ARG A 54 -6.69 -9.30 -15.27
CA ARG A 54 -6.65 -10.00 -13.98
C ARG A 54 -6.40 -8.99 -12.87
N GLN A 55 -6.77 -9.41 -11.67
CA GLN A 55 -6.44 -8.71 -10.43
C GLN A 55 -5.60 -9.63 -9.57
N TRP A 56 -4.72 -9.04 -8.78
CA TRP A 56 -3.94 -9.73 -7.77
C TRP A 56 -4.18 -9.06 -6.43
N GLU A 57 -4.31 -9.86 -5.39
CA GLU A 57 -4.56 -9.41 -4.03
C GLU A 57 -3.55 -10.05 -3.08
N ARG A 58 -3.06 -9.23 -2.14
CA ARG A 58 -2.28 -9.67 -1.01
C ARG A 58 -2.89 -9.15 0.29
N ALA A 59 -3.62 -10.02 0.96
CA ALA A 59 -4.14 -9.77 2.29
C ALA A 59 -2.99 -9.71 3.31
N GLY A 60 -2.85 -8.56 3.98
CA GLY A 60 -1.94 -8.36 5.09
C GLY A 60 -2.63 -8.54 6.44
N HIS A 61 -1.94 -8.14 7.52
CA HIS A 61 -2.50 -8.14 8.87
C HIS A 61 -3.47 -6.97 9.07
N GLU A 62 -3.02 -5.74 8.81
CA GLU A 62 -3.80 -4.51 8.95
C GLU A 62 -4.28 -3.97 7.61
N TYR A 63 -3.53 -4.16 6.53
CA TYR A 63 -3.86 -3.63 5.21
C TYR A 63 -3.81 -4.71 4.13
N THR A 64 -4.75 -4.65 3.19
CA THR A 64 -4.76 -5.44 1.96
C THR A 64 -4.32 -4.59 0.78
N LEU A 65 -3.42 -5.12 -0.04
CA LEU A 65 -3.01 -4.54 -1.32
C LEU A 65 -3.73 -5.26 -2.46
N LEU A 66 -4.35 -4.48 -3.35
CA LEU A 66 -4.95 -4.98 -4.58
C LEU A 66 -4.31 -4.25 -5.77
N LEU A 67 -4.01 -5.02 -6.81
CA LEU A 67 -3.37 -4.56 -8.04
C LEU A 67 -4.16 -5.04 -9.25
N ASP A 68 -4.32 -4.18 -10.24
CA ASP A 68 -4.57 -4.60 -11.62
C ASP A 68 -3.47 -4.07 -12.54
N SER A 69 -3.71 -4.06 -13.86
CA SER A 69 -2.71 -3.59 -14.83
C SER A 69 -2.49 -2.07 -14.83
N GLU A 70 -3.35 -1.28 -14.18
CA GLU A 70 -3.36 0.19 -14.24
C GLU A 70 -3.38 0.85 -12.86
N GLU A 71 -4.08 0.27 -11.89
CA GLU A 71 -4.37 0.89 -10.60
C GLU A 71 -3.94 0.01 -9.41
N VAL A 72 -3.75 0.69 -8.28
CA VAL A 72 -3.42 0.11 -6.97
C VAL A 72 -4.42 0.61 -5.94
N MET A 73 -4.95 -0.32 -5.16
CA MET A 73 -5.78 -0.03 -4.01
C MET A 73 -5.15 -0.59 -2.74
N VAL A 74 -5.03 0.25 -1.73
CA VAL A 74 -4.64 -0.15 -0.37
C VAL A 74 -5.82 0.11 0.56
N ARG A 75 -6.25 -0.92 1.29
CA ARG A 75 -7.44 -0.87 2.15
C ARG A 75 -7.15 -1.46 3.52
N ALA A 76 -7.54 -0.76 4.59
CA ALA A 76 -7.50 -1.30 5.95
C ALA A 76 -8.45 -2.51 6.10
N ASN A 77 -8.00 -3.56 6.77
CA ASN A 77 -8.74 -4.81 6.94
C ASN A 77 -9.91 -4.69 7.93
N GLN A 78 -9.83 -3.75 8.88
CA GLN A 78 -10.93 -3.47 9.80
C GLN A 78 -12.20 -2.99 9.06
N LEU A 79 -12.06 -2.50 7.82
CA LEU A 79 -13.17 -2.16 6.93
C LEU A 79 -13.93 -3.39 6.39
N ALA A 80 -13.38 -4.61 6.53
CA ALA A 80 -14.01 -5.82 6.00
C ALA A 80 -15.10 -6.42 6.93
N PHE A 81 -15.32 -5.86 8.13
CA PHE A 81 -16.14 -6.49 9.18
C PHE A 81 -17.57 -5.94 9.38
N GLU A 82 -18.01 -4.91 8.67
CA GLU A 82 -19.36 -4.33 8.85
C GLU A 82 -20.19 -4.41 7.56
N THR A 83 -20.57 -5.63 7.16
CA THR A 83 -21.49 -5.85 6.02
C THR A 83 -22.95 -6.07 6.40
N ASP A 84 -23.32 -6.03 7.69
CA ASP A 84 -24.70 -6.35 8.09
C ASP A 84 -25.61 -5.15 8.41
N GLU A 85 -25.10 -3.92 8.60
CA GLU A 85 -25.96 -2.73 8.80
C GLU A 85 -25.32 -1.47 8.18
N LEU A 86 -25.51 -1.27 6.88
CA LEU A 86 -25.15 -0.03 6.19
C LEU A 86 -26.06 1.12 6.67
N GLU A 87 -25.60 1.93 7.63
CA GLU A 87 -26.20 3.24 7.89
C GLU A 87 -25.92 4.19 6.70
N GLU A 88 -26.98 4.59 6.00
CA GLU A 88 -26.93 5.57 4.91
C GLU A 88 -26.43 6.94 5.43
N GLY A 89 -25.12 7.20 5.34
CA GLY A 89 -24.57 8.54 5.57
C GLY A 89 -23.15 8.66 6.13
N MET A 90 -22.49 7.56 6.51
CA MET A 90 -21.11 7.59 6.98
C MET A 90 -20.14 7.28 5.83
N SER A 91 -19.34 8.27 5.42
CA SER A 91 -18.15 7.98 4.60
C SER A 91 -17.09 7.39 5.52
N TYR A 92 -17.03 6.06 5.62
CA TYR A 92 -15.98 5.34 6.37
C TYR A 92 -14.58 5.48 5.73
N TYR A 93 -14.50 6.12 4.56
CA TYR A 93 -13.25 6.36 3.85
C TYR A 93 -12.61 7.65 4.37
N ASP A 94 -11.83 7.52 5.44
CA ASP A 94 -10.76 8.48 5.69
C ASP A 94 -9.49 8.10 4.90
N GLU A 95 -8.56 9.04 4.79
CA GLU A 95 -7.36 8.90 3.98
C GLU A 95 -6.41 7.80 4.52
N GLU A 96 -6.52 7.45 5.81
CA GLU A 96 -5.76 6.38 6.48
C GLU A 96 -6.33 4.98 6.20
N SER A 97 -7.60 4.89 5.82
CA SER A 97 -8.37 3.66 5.63
C SER A 97 -8.33 3.14 4.19
N LEU A 98 -8.26 4.04 3.20
CA LEU A 98 -8.27 3.70 1.78
C LEU A 98 -7.39 4.65 0.97
N SER A 99 -6.58 4.09 0.07
CA SER A 99 -5.88 4.86 -0.95
C SER A 99 -5.98 4.19 -2.31
N LEU A 100 -6.16 5.00 -3.34
CA LEU A 100 -6.23 4.61 -4.75
C LEU A 100 -5.21 5.43 -5.53
N CYS A 101 -4.42 4.77 -6.37
CA CYS A 101 -3.37 5.43 -7.12
C CYS A 101 -2.99 4.66 -8.37
N GLY A 102 -2.30 5.34 -9.29
CA GLY A 102 -1.76 4.70 -10.49
C GLY A 102 -0.64 3.72 -10.16
N LEU A 103 -0.60 2.60 -10.88
CA LEU A 103 0.42 1.57 -10.74
C LEU A 103 1.84 2.10 -10.95
N GLU A 104 2.04 2.99 -11.92
CA GLU A 104 3.35 3.59 -12.21
C GLU A 104 3.88 4.41 -11.02
N ASP A 105 3.04 5.28 -10.44
CA ASP A 105 3.39 6.09 -9.28
C ASP A 105 3.72 5.22 -8.06
N PHE A 106 2.95 4.15 -7.85
CA PHE A 106 3.19 3.20 -6.77
C PHE A 106 4.53 2.46 -6.95
N LEU A 107 4.85 2.00 -8.16
CA LEU A 107 6.13 1.34 -8.45
C LEU A 107 7.32 2.28 -8.26
N GLU A 108 7.20 3.55 -8.67
CA GLU A 108 8.24 4.54 -8.40
C GLU A 108 8.48 4.69 -6.89
N LEU A 109 7.41 4.79 -6.09
CA LEU A 109 7.51 4.83 -4.62
C LEU A 109 8.23 3.60 -4.07
N LEU A 110 7.89 2.39 -4.52
CA LEU A 110 8.53 1.14 -4.06
C LEU A 110 10.03 1.10 -4.38
N GLU A 111 10.43 1.57 -5.56
CA GLU A 111 11.85 1.66 -5.94
C GLU A 111 12.61 2.62 -5.01
N LYS A 112 12.03 3.79 -4.71
CA LYS A 112 12.63 4.78 -3.81
C LYS A 112 12.70 4.27 -2.38
N TYR A 113 11.66 3.59 -1.91
CA TYR A 113 11.62 2.94 -0.61
C TYR A 113 12.73 1.89 -0.48
N ARG A 114 12.84 0.97 -1.46
CA ARG A 114 13.89 -0.05 -1.52
C ARG A 114 15.28 0.59 -1.45
N SER A 115 15.53 1.62 -2.25
CA SER A 115 16.80 2.35 -2.22
C SER A 115 17.09 3.01 -0.87
N PHE A 116 16.07 3.51 -0.18
CA PHE A 116 16.23 4.14 1.13
C PHE A 116 16.55 3.12 2.22
N VAL A 117 15.89 1.95 2.20
CA VAL A 117 16.17 0.83 3.11
C VAL A 117 17.64 0.41 3.02
N ASP A 118 18.15 0.20 1.79
CA ASP A 118 19.50 -0.33 1.55
C ASP A 118 20.63 0.69 1.81
N LYS A 119 20.33 1.99 1.91
CA LYS A 119 21.32 3.07 2.16
C LYS A 119 21.64 3.29 3.65
N GLY A 120 21.11 2.45 4.56
CA GLY A 120 21.26 2.56 6.01
C GLY A 120 22.37 1.70 6.61
#